data_AF-A0A136Q436-F1
#
_entry.id   AF-A0A136Q436-F1
#
_cell.length_a   1.000
_cell.length_b   1.000
_cell.length_c   1.000
_cell.angle_alpha   90.00
_cell.angle_beta   90.00
_cell.angle_gamma   90.00
#
_symmetry.space_group_name_H-M   'P 1'
#
loop_
_entity.id
_entity.type
_entity.pdbx_description
1 polymer ?
#
loop_
_entity_poly.entity_id
_entity_poly.type
_entity_poly.pdbx_seq_one_letter_code
_entity_poly.pdbx_strand_id
1 'polypeptide(L)'
;MKKILNMILICILCAVFLLAGCQPTPEKQAVVNRAEGIPQEALKETGAPAGDDAEERYEPVAYTVSQHWKEEISKSDYFTVQADVDVMVPQVEAFPVQKLEKDDLTQERVDGLVAYFTQPGSKFYQMPLPMTKAYYEDELVRLKEDLARVEAGGDGETPESIRGYIAETEEKWASAPEEVTPVETDTNFTYQYDYETGEANTSMGEDFIYVSVEDGSGLNKRISATRPGKNGYGSYFSYGDCSFENESRLVNQEQWYAEDQGKLQYIEDEPYKSEEAARLAEEAGRINSQKELYAQNNIDLDAMQDKAAGLLRELGITGVQVTVCEKALLGPLPEESSNEAAVNDQPGAYIEFTRQCGGVPCFNQTSGSWSDDMSMEGMYSAPFYPEQGSIVFDADGNVRMFSWSDASRVTEEVAGDSDILSFDEAKQKAADHLYWNNTTQYTDGYTEEDAKTKLRFEVEQADLVMAYINVKGEAELVMAVPAWRFKTQGYGTYLGEDGIMSGVESLYNKEEVFINALDGSPILMPGMERMMPGTGDEGA
;
A
#
# COMPACT_ATOMS: atom_id res chain seq x y z
N MET A 1 28.70 -24.04 68.74
CA MET A 1 27.22 -24.00 68.78
C MET A 1 26.62 -22.68 68.25
N LYS A 2 27.11 -21.48 68.62
CA LYS A 2 26.60 -20.19 68.07
C LYS A 2 26.82 -19.96 66.56
N LYS A 3 27.86 -20.55 65.94
CA LYS A 3 28.14 -20.39 64.49
C LYS A 3 27.28 -21.27 63.58
N ILE A 4 26.74 -22.38 64.09
CA ILE A 4 25.88 -23.29 63.33
C ILE A 4 24.41 -22.84 63.41
N LEU A 5 24.00 -22.22 64.53
CA LEU A 5 22.66 -21.66 64.69
C LEU A 5 22.43 -20.40 63.86
N ASN A 6 23.44 -19.53 63.70
CA ASN A 6 23.33 -18.35 62.83
C ASN A 6 23.34 -18.70 61.33
N MET A 7 23.94 -19.82 60.93
CA MET A 7 23.98 -20.23 59.52
C MET A 7 22.64 -20.85 59.09
N ILE A 8 21.96 -21.57 59.99
CA ILE A 8 20.63 -22.14 59.73
C ILE A 8 19.53 -21.05 59.72
N LEU A 9 19.66 -20.00 60.54
CA LEU A 9 18.70 -18.89 60.58
C LEU A 9 18.79 -17.98 59.33
N ILE A 10 19.97 -17.83 58.73
CA ILE A 10 20.18 -17.08 57.48
C ILE A 10 19.66 -17.88 56.27
N CYS A 11 19.87 -19.20 56.22
CA CYS A 11 19.33 -20.04 55.14
C CYS A 11 17.80 -20.14 55.15
N ILE A 12 17.15 -20.05 56.32
CA ILE A 12 15.69 -20.03 56.43
C ILE A 12 15.11 -18.63 56.09
N LEU A 13 15.82 -17.53 56.38
CA LEU A 13 15.39 -16.19 55.95
C LEU A 13 15.53 -15.99 54.43
N CYS A 14 16.54 -16.58 53.79
CA CYS A 14 16.71 -16.52 52.33
C CYS A 14 15.70 -17.40 51.57
N ALA A 15 15.17 -18.46 52.19
CA ALA A 15 14.16 -19.32 51.57
C ALA A 15 12.74 -18.73 51.59
N VAL A 16 12.46 -17.76 52.47
CA VAL A 16 11.13 -17.10 52.55
C VAL A 16 11.00 -15.91 51.57
N PHE A 17 12.12 -15.32 51.14
CA PHE A 17 12.11 -14.26 50.11
C PHE A 17 12.11 -14.78 48.66
N LEU A 18 12.25 -16.08 48.44
CA LEU A 18 12.20 -16.70 47.11
C LEU A 18 10.80 -17.16 46.68
N LEU A 19 9.76 -16.92 47.50
CA LEU A 19 8.37 -17.36 47.23
C LEU A 19 7.36 -16.21 47.12
N ALA A 20 7.81 -14.95 47.12
CA ALA A 20 6.95 -13.79 46.94
C ALA A 20 7.60 -12.82 45.95
N GLY A 21 7.49 -13.14 44.66
CA GLY A 21 8.08 -12.36 43.58
C GLY A 21 8.08 -13.06 42.23
N CYS A 22 7.12 -13.97 41.98
CA CYS A 22 6.72 -14.21 40.60
C CYS A 22 5.80 -13.04 40.25
N GLN A 23 6.36 -11.99 39.66
CA GLN A 23 5.55 -11.15 38.76
C GLN A 23 4.88 -12.12 37.76
N PRO A 24 3.60 -11.92 37.40
CA PRO A 24 3.07 -12.61 36.24
C PRO A 24 4.04 -12.27 35.10
N THR A 25 4.72 -13.28 34.59
CA THR A 25 5.43 -13.19 33.31
C THR A 25 4.43 -12.54 32.35
N PRO A 26 4.79 -11.46 31.64
CA PRO A 26 3.92 -10.89 30.62
C PRO A 26 3.42 -12.05 29.78
N GLU A 27 2.11 -12.19 29.66
CA GLU A 27 1.52 -13.23 28.83
C GLU A 27 2.18 -13.07 27.46
N LYS A 28 3.07 -14.01 27.15
CA LYS A 28 3.62 -14.13 25.79
C LYS A 28 2.42 -14.05 24.88
N GLN A 29 2.56 -13.25 23.83
CA GLN A 29 1.62 -13.13 22.72
C GLN A 29 0.85 -14.45 22.61
N ALA A 30 -0.48 -14.41 22.70
CA ALA A 30 -1.30 -15.59 22.43
C ALA A 30 -1.15 -15.86 20.93
N VAL A 31 0.01 -16.40 20.55
CA VAL A 31 0.37 -16.82 19.22
C VAL A 31 -0.55 -18.00 18.97
N VAL A 32 -1.67 -17.74 18.30
CA VAL A 32 -2.41 -18.84 17.67
C VAL A 32 -1.41 -19.51 16.76
N ASN A 33 -1.16 -20.78 17.06
CA ASN A 33 -0.03 -21.49 16.50
C ASN A 33 -0.35 -21.80 15.03
N ARG A 34 0.08 -20.91 14.11
CA ARG A 34 0.11 -21.16 12.65
C ARG A 34 0.70 -22.54 12.31
N ALA A 35 1.49 -23.15 13.19
CA ALA A 35 2.17 -24.42 12.96
C ALA A 35 1.26 -25.56 12.47
N GLU A 36 -0.06 -25.53 12.68
CA GLU A 36 -0.98 -26.57 12.20
C GLU A 36 -1.71 -26.22 10.88
N GLY A 37 -1.59 -24.99 10.37
CA GLY A 37 -2.38 -24.50 9.22
C GLY A 37 -3.80 -24.07 9.61
N ILE A 38 -4.66 -23.79 8.62
CA ILE A 38 -6.07 -23.43 8.87
C ILE A 38 -6.78 -24.59 9.60
N PRO A 39 -7.50 -24.34 10.71
CA PRO A 39 -8.30 -25.34 11.40
C PRO A 39 -9.38 -25.94 10.48
N GLN A 40 -9.39 -27.26 10.34
CA GLN A 40 -10.36 -27.96 9.48
C GLN A 40 -11.80 -27.78 9.97
N GLU A 41 -12.00 -27.61 11.28
CA GLU A 41 -13.29 -27.34 11.89
C GLU A 41 -13.89 -25.98 11.51
N ALA A 42 -13.07 -25.01 11.08
CA ALA A 42 -13.56 -23.72 10.60
C ALA A 42 -14.04 -23.78 9.14
N LEU A 43 -13.71 -24.86 8.42
CA LEU A 43 -14.03 -25.04 7.02
C LEU A 43 -15.27 -25.93 6.87
N LYS A 44 -16.26 -25.45 6.13
CA LYS A 44 -17.47 -26.22 5.81
C LYS A 44 -17.36 -26.77 4.40
N GLU A 45 -17.41 -28.11 4.28
CA GLU A 45 -17.38 -28.77 2.98
C GLU A 45 -18.48 -28.26 2.05
N THR A 46 -18.13 -28.04 0.78
CA THR A 46 -19.08 -27.80 -0.28
C THR A 46 -19.62 -29.08 -0.92
N GLY A 47 -20.86 -28.97 -1.41
CA GLY A 47 -21.25 -29.68 -2.62
C GLY A 47 -20.85 -28.86 -3.85
N ALA A 48 -20.10 -29.49 -4.76
CA ALA A 48 -19.61 -29.02 -6.08
C ALA A 48 -18.94 -27.62 -6.13
N PRO A 49 -17.69 -27.53 -6.59
CA PRO A 49 -16.95 -26.27 -6.61
C PRO A 49 -17.57 -25.24 -7.56
N ALA A 50 -17.73 -24.02 -7.08
CA ALA A 50 -17.90 -22.84 -7.90
C ALA A 50 -16.49 -22.30 -8.20
N GLY A 51 -15.86 -22.82 -9.26
CA GLY A 51 -14.64 -22.22 -9.81
C GLY A 51 -14.91 -20.81 -10.37
N ASP A 52 -14.01 -20.28 -11.20
CA ASP A 52 -14.24 -19.00 -11.91
C ASP A 52 -15.50 -19.00 -12.81
N ASP A 53 -16.17 -20.14 -12.98
CA ASP A 53 -17.46 -20.34 -13.66
C ASP A 53 -18.70 -19.92 -12.82
N ALA A 54 -18.52 -19.43 -11.59
CA ALA A 54 -19.59 -18.79 -10.82
C ALA A 54 -20.14 -17.58 -11.60
N GLU A 55 -21.44 -17.25 -11.42
CA GLU A 55 -22.10 -16.15 -12.12
C GLU A 55 -21.25 -14.86 -12.01
N GLU A 56 -20.68 -14.40 -13.13
CA GLU A 56 -19.73 -13.28 -13.15
C GLU A 56 -20.34 -12.02 -12.51
N ARG A 57 -19.85 -11.67 -11.32
CA ARG A 57 -20.32 -10.53 -10.56
C ARG A 57 -19.22 -9.48 -10.43
N TYR A 58 -19.34 -8.45 -11.26
CA TYR A 58 -18.47 -7.27 -11.22
C TYR A 58 -18.99 -6.18 -10.29
N GLU A 59 -20.28 -6.23 -9.92
CA GLU A 59 -20.90 -5.21 -9.08
C GLU A 59 -20.34 -5.24 -7.65
N PRO A 60 -20.09 -4.06 -7.04
CA PRO A 60 -19.67 -3.97 -5.65
C PRO A 60 -20.61 -4.72 -4.71
N VAL A 61 -20.04 -5.42 -3.74
CA VAL A 61 -20.83 -6.04 -2.67
C VAL A 61 -21.42 -4.98 -1.75
N ALA A 62 -22.69 -5.16 -1.38
CA ALA A 62 -23.33 -4.31 -0.39
C ALA A 62 -22.83 -4.66 1.02
N TYR A 63 -22.49 -3.65 1.81
CA TYR A 63 -22.14 -3.80 3.22
C TYR A 63 -23.28 -3.32 4.12
N THR A 64 -23.44 -3.97 5.28
CA THR A 64 -24.41 -3.58 6.31
C THR A 64 -23.72 -3.42 7.66
N VAL A 65 -24.27 -2.54 8.49
CA VAL A 65 -23.86 -2.41 9.89
C VAL A 65 -24.33 -3.66 10.64
N SER A 66 -23.38 -4.41 11.20
CA SER A 66 -23.66 -5.55 12.09
C SER A 66 -23.90 -5.08 13.52
N GLN A 67 -23.06 -4.15 14.00
CA GLN A 67 -23.15 -3.51 15.31
C GLN A 67 -22.41 -2.16 15.29
N HIS A 68 -22.74 -1.31 16.25
CA HIS A 68 -21.97 -0.10 16.54
C HIS A 68 -20.97 -0.41 17.67
N TRP A 69 -19.68 -0.23 17.42
CA TRP A 69 -18.61 -0.48 18.39
C TRP A 69 -18.13 0.83 19.02
N LYS A 70 -18.43 0.98 20.31
CA LYS A 70 -17.96 2.08 21.14
C LYS A 70 -17.28 1.54 22.39
N GLU A 71 -15.96 1.61 22.44
CA GLU A 71 -15.16 1.02 23.53
C GLU A 71 -13.79 1.69 23.64
N GLU A 72 -13.21 1.61 24.83
CA GLU A 72 -11.81 1.92 25.09
C GLU A 72 -11.14 0.66 25.66
N ILE A 73 -10.10 0.17 24.97
CA ILE A 73 -9.30 -1.00 25.36
C ILE A 73 -7.93 -0.50 25.83
N SER A 74 -7.68 -0.51 27.13
CA SER A 74 -6.37 -0.22 27.70
C SER A 74 -5.51 -1.50 27.76
N LYS A 75 -4.32 -1.46 27.16
CA LYS A 75 -3.35 -2.58 27.22
C LYS A 75 -2.25 -2.33 28.26
N SER A 76 -1.94 -1.06 28.53
CA SER A 76 -1.09 -0.60 29.64
C SER A 76 -1.43 0.84 30.01
N ASP A 77 -0.75 1.41 31.01
CA ASP A 77 -0.88 2.83 31.37
C ASP A 77 -0.48 3.79 30.22
N TYR A 78 0.28 3.28 29.25
CA TYR A 78 0.85 4.02 28.13
C TYR A 78 0.29 3.60 26.77
N PHE A 79 -0.69 2.69 26.72
CA PHE A 79 -1.25 2.20 25.46
C PHE A 79 -2.76 1.98 25.54
N THR A 80 -3.48 2.67 24.66
CA THR A 80 -4.94 2.58 24.57
C THR A 80 -5.40 2.48 23.11
N VAL A 81 -6.41 1.66 22.86
CA VAL A 81 -7.18 1.65 21.60
C VAL A 81 -8.59 2.17 21.88
N GLN A 82 -9.06 3.12 21.08
CA GLN A 82 -10.39 3.73 21.18
C GLN A 82 -11.16 3.50 19.89
N ALA A 83 -12.44 3.18 20.00
CA ALA A 83 -13.33 3.01 18.87
C ALA A 83 -14.68 3.68 19.12
N ASP A 84 -15.23 4.28 18.07
CA ASP A 84 -16.60 4.82 18.00
C ASP A 84 -17.09 4.71 16.54
N VAL A 85 -17.17 3.47 16.05
CA VAL A 85 -17.38 3.16 14.62
C VAL A 85 -18.45 2.10 14.40
N ASP A 86 -19.06 2.11 13.22
CA ASP A 86 -19.92 1.02 12.76
C ASP A 86 -19.08 -0.14 12.23
N VAL A 87 -19.42 -1.37 12.63
CA VAL A 87 -18.77 -2.59 12.15
C VAL A 87 -19.50 -3.11 10.93
N MET A 88 -18.84 -3.06 9.78
CA MET A 88 -19.43 -3.37 8.48
C MET A 88 -19.18 -4.84 8.09
N VAL A 89 -20.23 -5.52 7.63
CA VAL A 89 -20.12 -6.89 7.10
C VAL A 89 -20.76 -6.99 5.71
N PRO A 90 -20.20 -7.80 4.79
CA PRO A 90 -20.74 -7.93 3.44
C PRO A 90 -22.04 -8.75 3.46
N GLN A 91 -23.00 -8.38 2.63
CA GLN A 91 -24.26 -9.10 2.46
C GLN A 91 -24.08 -10.28 1.50
N VAL A 92 -23.47 -11.35 2.00
CA VAL A 92 -23.25 -12.61 1.28
C VAL A 92 -23.77 -13.80 2.08
N GLU A 93 -24.05 -14.90 1.40
CA GLU A 93 -24.60 -16.12 2.03
C GLU A 93 -23.52 -17.02 2.65
N ALA A 94 -22.28 -16.92 2.18
CA ALA A 94 -21.18 -17.78 2.58
C ALA A 94 -19.82 -17.08 2.45
N PHE A 95 -18.82 -17.57 3.19
CA PHE A 95 -17.42 -17.14 3.10
C PHE A 95 -16.56 -18.32 2.64
N PRO A 96 -16.43 -18.55 1.31
CA PRO A 96 -15.60 -19.61 0.78
C PRO A 96 -14.12 -19.33 1.02
N VAL A 97 -13.32 -20.40 0.96
CA VAL A 97 -11.86 -20.37 0.94
C VAL A 97 -11.40 -20.95 -0.38
N GLN A 98 -10.63 -20.16 -1.13
CA GLN A 98 -10.09 -20.56 -2.43
C GLN A 98 -8.57 -20.49 -2.39
N LYS A 99 -7.93 -21.47 -3.02
CA LYS A 99 -6.49 -21.45 -3.30
C LYS A 99 -6.27 -20.83 -4.67
N LEU A 100 -5.31 -19.92 -4.77
CA LEU A 100 -4.98 -19.22 -6.00
C LEU A 100 -3.48 -19.29 -6.28
N GLU A 101 -3.16 -19.17 -7.55
CA GLU A 101 -1.79 -18.97 -8.05
C GLU A 101 -1.73 -17.72 -8.92
N LYS A 102 -0.53 -17.17 -9.09
CA LYS A 102 -0.31 -16.12 -10.08
C LYS A 102 -0.59 -16.64 -11.48
N ASP A 103 -1.22 -15.80 -12.29
CA ASP A 103 -1.34 -16.00 -13.72
C ASP A 103 -0.30 -15.12 -14.43
N ASP A 104 0.52 -15.75 -15.26
CA ASP A 104 1.57 -15.05 -16.01
C ASP A 104 0.96 -14.33 -17.21
N LEU A 105 1.31 -13.05 -17.38
CA LEU A 105 0.96 -12.27 -18.57
C LEU A 105 1.77 -12.75 -19.79
N THR A 106 1.33 -13.85 -20.41
CA THR A 106 1.94 -14.40 -21.63
C THR A 106 1.97 -13.38 -22.78
N GLN A 107 2.79 -13.62 -23.82
CA GLN A 107 2.96 -12.66 -24.91
C GLN A 107 1.64 -12.52 -25.67
N GLU A 108 0.97 -13.64 -25.91
CA GLU A 108 -0.37 -13.69 -26.51
C GLU A 108 -1.38 -12.86 -25.70
N ARG A 109 -1.33 -12.93 -24.36
CA ARG A 109 -2.22 -12.14 -23.50
C ARG A 109 -1.94 -10.65 -23.62
N VAL A 110 -0.67 -10.24 -23.61
CA VAL A 110 -0.28 -8.83 -23.78
C VAL A 110 -0.62 -8.33 -25.18
N ASP A 111 -0.37 -9.11 -26.24
CA ASP A 111 -0.72 -8.75 -27.61
C ASP A 111 -2.23 -8.49 -27.75
N GLY A 112 -3.07 -9.30 -27.08
CA GLY A 112 -4.52 -9.09 -27.03
C GLY A 112 -4.90 -7.78 -26.34
N LEU A 113 -4.26 -7.44 -25.22
CA LEU A 113 -4.48 -6.18 -24.51
C LEU A 113 -4.02 -4.97 -25.35
N VAL A 114 -2.82 -5.03 -25.94
CA VAL A 114 -2.29 -4.00 -26.84
C VAL A 114 -3.25 -3.77 -28.02
N ALA A 115 -3.73 -4.85 -28.65
CA ALA A 115 -4.66 -4.75 -29.77
C ALA A 115 -6.02 -4.14 -29.38
N TYR A 116 -6.44 -4.28 -28.13
CA TYR A 116 -7.67 -3.66 -27.61
C TYR A 116 -7.51 -2.15 -27.43
N PHE A 117 -6.39 -1.69 -26.87
CA PHE A 117 -6.17 -0.28 -26.54
C PHE A 117 -5.55 0.56 -27.67
N THR A 118 -5.13 -0.07 -28.78
CA THR A 118 -4.47 0.61 -29.90
C THR A 118 -5.17 0.37 -31.23
N GLN A 119 -4.86 1.21 -32.22
CA GLN A 119 -5.43 1.05 -33.56
C GLN A 119 -4.62 0.00 -34.35
N PRO A 120 -5.27 -0.79 -35.23
CA PRO A 120 -4.55 -1.68 -36.12
C PRO A 120 -3.49 -0.95 -36.95
N GLY A 121 -2.23 -1.39 -36.85
CA GLY A 121 -1.10 -0.78 -37.55
C GLY A 121 -0.47 0.43 -36.86
N SER A 122 -0.82 0.70 -35.60
CA SER A 122 -0.08 1.64 -34.74
C SER A 122 1.41 1.30 -34.71
N LYS A 123 2.24 2.34 -34.68
CA LYS A 123 3.68 2.21 -34.46
C LYS A 123 4.00 2.35 -32.99
N PHE A 124 5.05 1.68 -32.55
CA PHE A 124 5.53 1.75 -31.18
C PHE A 124 6.97 2.24 -31.17
N TYR A 125 7.32 3.00 -30.14
CA TYR A 125 8.67 3.51 -29.94
C TYR A 125 9.18 3.14 -28.54
N GLN A 126 10.44 2.72 -28.46
CA GLN A 126 11.08 2.31 -27.22
C GLN A 126 11.10 3.47 -26.21
N MET A 127 10.74 3.16 -24.96
CA MET A 127 10.81 4.08 -23.83
C MET A 127 11.72 3.50 -22.74
N PRO A 128 12.30 4.33 -21.86
CA PRO A 128 12.29 5.80 -21.90
C PRO A 128 13.18 6.33 -23.04
N LEU A 129 12.97 7.60 -23.41
CA LEU A 129 13.89 8.30 -24.30
C LEU A 129 15.13 8.77 -23.51
N PRO A 130 16.36 8.61 -24.03
CA PRO A 130 17.55 9.13 -23.38
C PRO A 130 17.44 10.63 -23.06
N MET A 131 18.03 11.06 -21.95
CA MET A 131 18.07 12.46 -21.58
C MET A 131 18.96 13.26 -22.54
N THR A 132 18.48 14.42 -22.98
CA THR A 132 19.22 15.31 -23.88
C THR A 132 20.11 16.27 -23.10
N LYS A 133 21.03 16.93 -23.80
CA LYS A 133 21.76 18.06 -23.23
C LYS A 133 20.85 19.17 -22.73
N ALA A 134 19.77 19.47 -23.45
CA ALA A 134 18.82 20.51 -23.05
C ALA A 134 18.21 20.21 -21.67
N TYR A 135 17.86 18.96 -21.40
CA TYR A 135 17.38 18.53 -20.08
C TYR A 135 18.41 18.82 -18.98
N TYR A 136 19.66 18.40 -19.17
CA TYR A 136 20.69 18.63 -18.17
C TYR A 136 21.08 20.11 -18.04
N GLU A 137 20.92 20.93 -19.09
CA GLU A 137 21.10 22.39 -19.01
C GLU A 137 20.08 23.02 -18.07
N ASP A 138 18.80 22.65 -18.18
CA ASP A 138 17.75 23.12 -17.29
C ASP A 138 18.00 22.67 -15.84
N GLU A 139 18.43 21.42 -15.65
CA GLU A 139 18.78 20.89 -14.32
C GLU A 139 20.00 21.62 -13.71
N LEU A 140 21.02 21.90 -14.51
CA LEU A 140 22.20 22.67 -14.08
C LEU A 140 21.84 24.11 -13.68
N VAL A 141 20.86 24.73 -14.34
CA VAL A 141 20.37 26.05 -13.94
C VAL A 141 19.72 25.97 -12.56
N ARG A 142 18.82 25.01 -12.35
CA ARG A 142 18.14 24.78 -11.05
C ARG A 142 19.13 24.55 -9.92
N LEU A 143 20.09 23.63 -10.11
CA LEU A 143 21.11 23.34 -9.10
C LEU A 143 21.98 24.57 -8.77
N LYS A 144 22.25 25.44 -9.74
CA LYS A 144 23.01 26.68 -9.50
C LYS A 144 22.19 27.72 -8.74
N GLU A 145 20.88 27.81 -9.00
CA GLU A 145 19.96 28.65 -8.24
C GLU A 145 19.81 28.16 -6.79
N ASP A 146 19.67 26.84 -6.60
CA ASP A 146 19.63 26.20 -5.28
C ASP A 146 20.92 26.43 -4.49
N LEU A 147 22.09 26.27 -5.14
CA LEU A 147 23.38 26.55 -4.52
C LEU A 147 23.46 28.01 -4.04
N ALA A 148 23.05 28.96 -4.88
CA ALA A 148 23.04 30.38 -4.51
C ALA A 148 22.09 30.67 -3.34
N ARG A 149 20.94 30.01 -3.29
CA ARG A 149 19.98 30.11 -2.17
C ARG A 149 20.59 29.61 -0.86
N VAL A 150 21.18 28.42 -0.86
CA VAL A 150 21.77 27.84 0.36
C VAL A 150 23.03 28.60 0.81
N GLU A 151 23.88 29.05 -0.13
CA GLU A 151 25.04 29.89 0.21
C GLU A 151 24.64 31.24 0.84
N ALA A 152 23.45 31.75 0.51
CA ALA A 152 22.87 32.94 1.13
C ALA A 152 22.26 32.68 2.51
N GLY A 153 22.33 31.45 3.02
CA GLY A 153 21.77 31.02 4.31
C GLY A 153 20.31 30.57 4.24
N GLY A 154 19.80 30.25 3.05
CA GLY A 154 18.51 29.57 2.88
C GLY A 154 18.60 28.07 3.18
N ASP A 155 17.44 27.46 3.40
CA ASP A 155 17.34 26.03 3.70
C ASP A 155 17.54 25.15 2.45
N GLY A 156 18.07 23.94 2.67
CA GLY A 156 18.29 22.93 1.64
C GLY A 156 19.48 22.02 1.91
N GLU A 157 19.86 21.25 0.88
CA GLU A 157 21.08 20.45 0.85
C GLU A 157 22.33 21.29 1.08
N THR A 158 23.40 20.68 1.62
CA THR A 158 24.64 21.43 1.87
C THR A 158 25.25 21.98 0.58
N PRO A 159 25.91 23.16 0.59
CA PRO A 159 26.57 23.70 -0.60
C PRO A 159 27.57 22.72 -1.24
N GLU A 160 28.25 21.90 -0.42
CA GLU A 160 29.14 20.85 -0.89
C GLU A 160 28.39 19.74 -1.65
N SER A 161 27.22 19.32 -1.15
CA SER A 161 26.36 18.33 -1.82
C SER A 161 25.86 18.84 -3.17
N ILE A 162 25.33 20.07 -3.20
CA ILE A 162 24.83 20.70 -4.44
C ILE A 162 25.96 20.86 -5.46
N ARG A 163 27.17 21.25 -5.04
CA ARG A 163 28.34 21.26 -5.93
C ARG A 163 28.69 19.87 -6.47
N GLY A 164 28.50 18.83 -5.67
CA GLY A 164 28.62 17.43 -6.10
C GLY A 164 27.62 17.09 -7.21
N TYR A 165 26.33 17.41 -7.01
CA TYR A 165 25.29 17.20 -8.02
C TYR A 165 25.54 17.99 -9.31
N ILE A 166 26.03 19.23 -9.20
CA ILE A 166 26.43 20.03 -10.37
C ILE A 166 27.55 19.31 -11.13
N ALA A 167 28.58 18.82 -10.45
CA ALA A 167 29.70 18.14 -11.11
C ALA A 167 29.26 16.84 -11.81
N GLU A 168 28.40 16.04 -11.17
CA GLU A 168 27.81 14.83 -11.76
C GLU A 168 26.95 15.18 -12.98
N THR A 169 26.10 16.20 -12.87
CA THR A 169 25.22 16.65 -13.95
C THR A 169 26.02 17.22 -15.13
N GLU A 170 27.13 17.93 -14.88
CA GLU A 170 28.05 18.39 -15.93
C GLU A 170 28.72 17.22 -16.68
N GLU A 171 29.05 16.12 -15.98
CA GLU A 171 29.57 14.90 -16.59
C GLU A 171 28.51 14.22 -17.48
N LYS A 172 27.28 14.07 -16.97
CA LYS A 172 26.14 13.51 -17.72
C LYS A 172 25.78 14.37 -18.94
N TRP A 173 25.73 15.69 -18.78
CA TRP A 173 25.52 16.64 -19.88
C TRP A 173 26.58 16.49 -20.98
N ALA A 174 27.83 16.23 -20.61
CA ALA A 174 28.92 16.09 -21.59
C ALA A 174 28.79 14.84 -22.46
N SER A 175 28.19 13.76 -21.95
CA SER A 175 27.95 12.50 -22.68
C SER A 175 26.57 12.44 -23.34
N ALA A 176 25.63 13.30 -22.94
CA ALA A 176 24.27 13.31 -23.45
C ALA A 176 24.18 13.71 -24.94
N PRO A 177 23.21 13.15 -25.68
CA PRO A 177 22.92 13.57 -27.05
C PRO A 177 22.30 14.98 -27.11
N GLU A 178 22.53 15.69 -28.22
CA GLU A 178 21.86 16.97 -28.51
C GLU A 178 20.35 16.77 -28.78
N GLU A 179 20.02 15.74 -29.57
CA GLU A 179 18.66 15.39 -29.95
C GLU A 179 18.52 13.85 -29.91
N VAL A 180 17.31 13.38 -29.60
CA VAL A 180 16.99 11.94 -29.60
C VAL A 180 16.05 11.64 -30.76
N THR A 181 16.39 10.63 -31.55
CA THR A 181 15.48 10.02 -32.52
C THR A 181 14.83 8.79 -31.88
N PRO A 182 13.50 8.77 -31.70
CA PRO A 182 12.80 7.61 -31.16
C PRO A 182 13.08 6.33 -31.98
N VAL A 183 13.29 5.22 -31.29
CA VAL A 183 13.59 3.93 -31.91
C VAL A 183 12.29 3.15 -32.09
N GLU A 184 11.87 2.94 -33.35
CA GLU A 184 10.68 2.11 -33.66
C GLU A 184 10.92 0.66 -33.19
N THR A 185 9.96 0.10 -32.47
CA THR A 185 10.03 -1.23 -31.85
C THR A 185 8.68 -1.95 -31.93
N ASP A 186 8.65 -3.20 -31.48
CA ASP A 186 7.42 -3.96 -31.23
C ASP A 186 7.09 -4.01 -29.72
N THR A 187 6.01 -4.73 -29.38
CA THR A 187 5.52 -4.92 -28.00
C THR A 187 5.93 -6.29 -27.43
N ASN A 188 7.11 -6.81 -27.79
CA ASN A 188 7.64 -8.03 -27.19
C ASN A 188 8.37 -7.74 -25.87
N PHE A 189 8.28 -8.69 -24.94
CA PHE A 189 9.07 -8.62 -23.71
C PHE A 189 10.57 -8.58 -24.00
N THR A 190 11.25 -7.63 -23.36
CA THR A 190 12.67 -7.27 -23.50
C THR A 190 13.21 -6.81 -22.14
N TYR A 191 14.38 -6.21 -22.14
CA TYR A 191 15.05 -5.67 -20.96
C TYR A 191 14.35 -4.41 -20.43
N GLN A 192 14.56 -4.15 -19.14
CA GLN A 192 14.37 -2.81 -18.61
C GLN A 192 15.43 -1.87 -19.21
N TYR A 193 15.06 -0.63 -19.50
CA TYR A 193 15.99 0.37 -20.00
C TYR A 193 16.28 1.41 -18.94
N ASP A 194 17.54 1.84 -18.86
CA ASP A 194 17.98 2.90 -17.96
C ASP A 194 17.32 4.23 -18.35
N TYR A 195 16.85 4.96 -17.33
CA TYR A 195 16.03 6.16 -17.52
C TYR A 195 16.82 7.34 -18.11
N GLU A 196 18.11 7.44 -17.79
CA GLU A 196 18.94 8.55 -18.26
C GLU A 196 19.53 8.27 -19.64
N THR A 197 20.01 7.05 -19.84
CA THR A 197 20.81 6.68 -21.02
C THR A 197 20.01 5.95 -22.10
N GLY A 198 18.87 5.36 -21.74
CA GLY A 198 18.09 4.47 -22.61
C GLY A 198 18.81 3.16 -22.94
N GLU A 199 19.85 2.79 -22.19
CA GLU A 199 20.59 1.53 -22.38
C GLU A 199 19.88 0.35 -21.71
N ALA A 200 19.95 -0.83 -22.33
CA ALA A 200 19.31 -2.03 -21.81
C ALA A 200 20.04 -2.58 -20.55
N ASN A 201 19.27 -2.79 -19.49
CA ASN A 201 19.72 -3.46 -18.28
C ASN A 201 19.54 -4.99 -18.41
N THR A 202 20.63 -5.67 -18.79
CA THR A 202 20.60 -7.13 -18.99
C THR A 202 20.58 -7.95 -17.70
N SER A 203 20.72 -7.33 -16.52
CA SER A 203 20.79 -8.06 -15.25
C SER A 203 19.44 -8.61 -14.80
N MET A 204 18.34 -7.97 -15.21
CA MET A 204 16.98 -8.30 -14.76
C MET A 204 16.24 -9.29 -15.66
N GLY A 205 16.77 -9.61 -16.84
CA GLY A 205 16.11 -10.51 -17.80
C GLY A 205 15.20 -9.79 -18.80
N GLU A 206 14.57 -10.57 -19.67
CA GLU A 206 13.69 -10.09 -20.76
C GLU A 206 12.22 -10.15 -20.33
N ASP A 207 11.91 -9.47 -19.22
CA ASP A 207 10.60 -9.54 -18.54
C ASP A 207 9.84 -8.19 -18.54
N PHE A 208 10.23 -7.24 -19.42
CA PHE A 208 9.67 -5.88 -19.46
C PHE A 208 9.23 -5.45 -20.86
N ILE A 209 8.13 -4.70 -20.91
CA ILE A 209 7.73 -3.90 -22.08
C ILE A 209 7.58 -2.47 -21.57
N TYR A 210 8.18 -1.51 -22.25
CA TYR A 210 7.90 -0.10 -22.02
C TYR A 210 8.04 0.66 -23.34
N VAL A 211 6.91 1.07 -23.89
CA VAL A 211 6.84 1.71 -25.21
C VAL A 211 5.85 2.86 -25.21
N SER A 212 6.06 3.80 -26.12
CA SER A 212 5.05 4.77 -26.50
C SER A 212 4.35 4.34 -27.79
N VAL A 213 3.09 4.75 -27.95
CA VAL A 213 2.29 4.51 -29.13
C VAL A 213 2.26 5.77 -29.97
N GLU A 214 2.59 5.66 -31.24
CA GLU A 214 2.42 6.76 -32.19
C GLU A 214 0.93 7.04 -32.37
N ASP A 215 0.49 8.17 -31.86
CA ASP A 215 -0.75 8.78 -32.27
C ASP A 215 -0.51 10.28 -32.54
N GLY A 216 -1.47 10.96 -33.17
CA GLY A 216 -1.32 12.37 -33.53
C GLY A 216 -1.07 13.33 -32.34
N SER A 217 -0.98 12.82 -31.10
CA SER A 217 -0.62 13.56 -29.89
C SER A 217 0.87 13.47 -29.49
N GLY A 218 1.71 12.82 -30.31
CA GLY A 218 3.13 12.61 -30.04
C GLY A 218 3.41 11.25 -29.40
N LEU A 219 4.39 11.18 -28.50
CA LEU A 219 4.81 9.94 -27.81
C LEU A 219 4.27 9.84 -26.37
N ASN A 220 3.15 10.50 -26.11
CA ASN A 220 2.60 10.62 -24.75
C ASN A 220 1.83 9.37 -24.32
N LYS A 221 1.24 8.63 -25.26
CA LYS A 221 0.52 7.39 -24.97
C LYS A 221 1.50 6.26 -24.66
N ARG A 222 1.37 5.62 -23.49
CA ARG A 222 2.31 4.60 -23.02
C ARG A 222 1.65 3.24 -22.85
N ILE A 223 2.45 2.21 -23.08
CA ILE A 223 2.15 0.82 -22.71
C ILE A 223 3.33 0.30 -21.90
N SER A 224 3.02 -0.31 -20.76
CA SER A 224 4.00 -1.01 -19.93
C SER A 224 3.49 -2.41 -19.59
N ALA A 225 4.38 -3.38 -19.53
CA ALA A 225 4.06 -4.69 -18.98
C ALA A 225 5.26 -5.32 -18.30
N THR A 226 5.03 -6.08 -17.24
CA THR A 226 6.06 -6.89 -16.57
C THR A 226 5.56 -8.30 -16.30
N ARG A 227 6.51 -9.24 -16.22
CA ARG A 227 6.27 -10.61 -15.74
C ARG A 227 7.04 -10.87 -14.46
N PRO A 228 6.62 -11.89 -13.68
CA PRO A 228 7.43 -12.41 -12.59
C PRO A 228 8.82 -12.82 -13.09
N GLY A 229 9.85 -12.11 -12.60
CA GLY A 229 11.24 -12.32 -12.98
C GLY A 229 12.17 -12.23 -11.78
N LYS A 230 13.48 -12.08 -12.04
CA LYS A 230 14.52 -11.99 -10.98
C LYS A 230 14.42 -10.73 -10.11
N ASN A 231 13.63 -9.75 -10.56
CA ASN A 231 13.42 -8.45 -9.94
C ASN A 231 12.37 -8.49 -8.81
N GLY A 232 11.63 -9.61 -8.65
CA GLY A 232 10.62 -9.77 -7.61
C GLY A 232 9.28 -9.07 -7.85
N TYR A 233 9.11 -8.39 -8.99
CA TYR A 233 7.85 -7.73 -9.38
C TYR A 233 6.79 -8.75 -9.79
N GLY A 234 5.51 -8.41 -9.55
CA GLY A 234 4.37 -9.17 -10.03
C GLY A 234 4.15 -9.04 -11.54
N SER A 235 3.15 -9.76 -12.06
CA SER A 235 2.63 -9.49 -13.39
C SER A 235 1.95 -8.13 -13.40
N TYR A 236 2.22 -7.31 -14.42
CA TYR A 236 1.63 -5.98 -14.58
C TYR A 236 1.37 -5.69 -16.05
N PHE A 237 0.28 -5.01 -16.34
CA PHE A 237 0.01 -4.37 -17.61
C PHE A 237 -0.57 -2.99 -17.36
N SER A 238 -0.13 -1.99 -18.12
CA SER A 238 -0.80 -0.70 -18.20
C SER A 238 -0.79 -0.07 -19.57
N TYR A 239 -1.83 0.73 -19.77
CA TYR A 239 -2.04 1.61 -20.90
C TYR A 239 -2.46 2.98 -20.35
N GLY A 240 -1.92 4.07 -20.88
CA GLY A 240 -2.34 5.40 -20.46
C GLY A 240 -1.96 6.51 -21.42
N ASP A 241 -2.86 7.47 -21.60
CA ASP A 241 -2.61 8.71 -22.37
C ASP A 241 -3.03 10.00 -21.64
N CYS A 242 -3.39 9.90 -20.35
CA CYS A 242 -3.75 11.04 -19.51
C CYS A 242 -3.07 10.98 -18.14
N SER A 243 -2.86 12.15 -17.54
CA SER A 243 -2.78 12.30 -16.09
C SER A 243 -4.18 12.37 -15.50
N PHE A 244 -4.33 12.02 -14.23
CA PHE A 244 -5.59 12.18 -13.52
C PHE A 244 -5.38 12.48 -12.04
N GLU A 245 -6.40 13.11 -11.45
CA GLU A 245 -6.63 13.17 -10.00
C GLU A 245 -8.03 12.60 -9.76
N ASN A 246 -8.24 11.88 -8.65
CA ASN A 246 -9.54 11.35 -8.25
C ASN A 246 -10.06 12.02 -6.97
N GLU A 247 -11.35 11.84 -6.68
CA GLU A 247 -12.03 12.53 -5.58
C GLU A 247 -11.42 12.16 -4.21
N SER A 248 -11.10 10.89 -3.99
CA SER A 248 -10.48 10.42 -2.75
C SER A 248 -9.10 11.07 -2.50
N ARG A 249 -8.29 11.26 -3.55
CA ARG A 249 -6.98 11.94 -3.43
C ARG A 249 -7.13 13.43 -3.12
N LEU A 250 -8.20 14.08 -3.59
CA LEU A 250 -8.49 15.46 -3.22
C LEU A 250 -8.87 15.58 -1.74
N VAL A 251 -9.68 14.66 -1.22
CA VAL A 251 -10.04 14.62 0.21
C VAL A 251 -8.80 14.43 1.09
N ASN A 252 -7.90 13.53 0.71
CA ASN A 252 -6.63 13.33 1.42
C ASN A 252 -5.74 14.58 1.37
N GLN A 253 -5.66 15.26 0.23
CA GLN A 253 -4.95 16.54 0.11
C GLN A 253 -5.52 17.61 1.03
N GLU A 254 -6.85 17.72 1.14
CA GLU A 254 -7.50 18.65 2.06
C GLU A 254 -7.14 18.37 3.52
N GLN A 255 -7.09 17.10 3.90
CA GLN A 255 -6.71 16.69 5.25
C GLN A 255 -5.26 17.04 5.56
N TRP A 256 -4.31 16.64 4.69
CA TRP A 256 -2.89 16.96 4.87
C TRP A 256 -2.64 18.47 4.89
N TYR A 257 -3.33 19.21 4.03
CA TYR A 257 -3.28 20.67 4.03
C TYR A 257 -3.73 21.26 5.39
N ALA A 258 -4.84 20.77 5.95
CA ALA A 258 -5.33 21.23 7.26
C ALA A 258 -4.34 20.91 8.38
N GLU A 259 -3.69 19.74 8.32
CA GLU A 259 -2.62 19.34 9.25
C GLU A 259 -1.39 20.26 9.14
N ASP A 260 -0.91 20.53 7.94
CA ASP A 260 0.24 21.42 7.71
C ASP A 260 -0.07 22.87 8.10
N GLN A 261 -1.28 23.34 7.84
CA GLN A 261 -1.75 24.64 8.32
C GLN A 261 -1.75 24.70 9.86
N GLY A 262 -2.12 23.61 10.53
CA GLY A 262 -2.04 23.48 11.99
C GLY A 262 -0.60 23.52 12.51
N LYS A 263 0.37 22.99 11.74
CA LYS A 263 1.80 22.97 12.14
C LYS A 263 2.46 24.35 12.13
N LEU A 264 1.95 25.31 11.34
CA LEU A 264 2.46 26.70 11.31
C LEU A 264 2.56 27.34 12.71
N GLN A 265 1.70 26.96 13.65
CA GLN A 265 1.72 27.51 15.01
C GLN A 265 2.99 27.17 15.79
N TYR A 266 3.68 26.09 15.43
CA TYR A 266 4.89 25.60 16.08
C TYR A 266 6.18 26.14 15.45
N ILE A 267 6.07 26.85 14.32
CA ILE A 267 7.21 27.49 13.67
C ILE A 267 7.51 28.82 14.38
N GLU A 268 8.70 28.91 14.98
CA GLU A 268 9.22 30.11 15.65
C GLU A 268 9.98 31.06 14.71
N ASP A 269 10.59 30.53 13.65
CA ASP A 269 11.28 31.34 12.64
C ASP A 269 10.26 32.09 11.77
N GLU A 270 10.07 33.38 12.05
CA GLU A 270 9.07 34.22 11.39
C GLU A 270 9.26 34.36 9.86
N PRO A 271 10.49 34.54 9.32
CA PRO A 271 10.75 34.42 7.89
C PRO A 271 10.26 33.11 7.29
N TYR A 272 10.68 31.97 7.84
CA TYR A 272 10.31 30.64 7.32
C TYR A 272 8.80 30.39 7.44
N LYS A 273 8.19 30.77 8.56
CA LYS A 273 6.74 30.70 8.79
C LYS A 273 5.95 31.49 7.74
N SER A 274 6.45 32.66 7.35
CA SER A 274 5.80 33.52 6.37
C SER A 274 5.87 32.94 4.96
N GLU A 275 7.00 32.33 4.61
CA GLU A 275 7.18 31.62 3.33
C GLU A 275 6.27 30.39 3.26
N GLU A 276 6.26 29.57 4.31
CA GLU A 276 5.43 28.38 4.38
C GLU A 276 3.93 28.71 4.38
N ALA A 277 3.52 29.78 5.06
CA ALA A 277 2.15 30.28 5.00
C ALA A 277 1.75 30.74 3.59
N ALA A 278 2.68 31.31 2.82
CA ALA A 278 2.42 31.70 1.43
C ALA A 278 2.29 30.48 0.51
N ARG A 279 3.17 29.46 0.68
CA ARG A 279 3.08 28.18 -0.03
C ARG A 279 1.74 27.50 0.21
N LEU A 280 1.32 27.40 1.47
CA LEU A 280 0.03 26.84 1.86
C LEU A 280 -1.16 27.64 1.28
N ALA A 281 -1.06 28.98 1.21
CA ALA A 281 -2.12 29.79 0.60
C ALA A 281 -2.29 29.52 -0.91
N GLU A 282 -1.18 29.27 -1.64
CA GLU A 282 -1.23 28.87 -3.05
C GLU A 282 -1.88 27.49 -3.22
N GLU A 283 -1.47 26.53 -2.39
CA GLU A 283 -2.04 25.18 -2.37
C GLU A 283 -3.54 25.19 -2.07
N ALA A 284 -3.98 26.01 -1.11
CA ALA A 284 -5.40 26.22 -0.82
C ALA A 284 -6.17 26.75 -2.04
N GLY A 285 -5.54 27.64 -2.84
CA GLY A 285 -6.11 28.11 -4.10
C GLY A 285 -6.28 26.99 -5.13
N ARG A 286 -5.28 26.11 -5.26
CA ARG A 286 -5.33 24.93 -6.14
C ARG A 286 -6.42 23.96 -5.72
N ILE A 287 -6.48 23.60 -4.43
CA ILE A 287 -7.50 22.72 -3.86
C ILE A 287 -8.91 23.27 -4.13
N ASN A 288 -9.14 24.56 -3.83
CA ASN A 288 -10.45 25.18 -4.08
C ASN A 288 -10.85 25.15 -5.56
N SER A 289 -9.91 25.41 -6.47
CA SER A 289 -10.16 25.34 -7.91
C SER A 289 -10.53 23.92 -8.35
N GLN A 290 -9.86 22.89 -7.81
CA GLN A 290 -10.21 21.50 -8.07
C GLN A 290 -11.60 21.14 -7.54
N LYS A 291 -11.96 21.57 -6.33
CA LYS A 291 -13.31 21.34 -5.78
C LYS A 291 -14.41 21.93 -6.68
N GLU A 292 -14.19 23.12 -7.24
CA GLU A 292 -15.12 23.73 -8.17
C GLU A 292 -15.29 22.91 -9.46
N LEU A 293 -14.21 22.32 -9.97
CA LEU A 293 -14.24 21.44 -11.14
C LEU A 293 -14.98 20.12 -10.83
N TYR A 294 -14.72 19.50 -9.67
CA TYR A 294 -15.46 18.30 -9.23
C TYR A 294 -16.95 18.55 -9.04
N ALA A 295 -17.32 19.73 -8.52
CA ALA A 295 -18.71 20.14 -8.39
C ALA A 295 -19.42 20.30 -9.75
N GLN A 296 -18.65 20.59 -10.81
CA GLN A 296 -19.16 20.71 -12.19
C GLN A 296 -19.15 19.38 -12.95
N ASN A 297 -18.38 18.39 -12.50
CA ASN A 297 -18.35 17.07 -13.09
C ASN A 297 -19.70 16.35 -12.82
N ASN A 298 -20.51 16.19 -13.87
CA ASN A 298 -21.82 15.54 -13.86
C ASN A 298 -21.80 14.15 -14.52
N ILE A 299 -20.65 13.46 -14.48
CA ILE A 299 -20.54 12.11 -15.03
C ILE A 299 -21.50 11.14 -14.32
N ASP A 300 -22.07 10.23 -15.09
CA ASP A 300 -22.95 9.18 -14.60
C ASP A 300 -22.10 8.01 -14.11
N LEU A 301 -21.85 7.93 -12.80
CA LEU A 301 -20.99 6.91 -12.21
C LEU A 301 -21.58 5.50 -12.35
N ASP A 302 -22.91 5.34 -12.29
CA ASP A 302 -23.56 4.04 -12.49
C ASP A 302 -23.30 3.55 -13.93
N ALA A 303 -23.44 4.44 -14.92
CA ALA A 303 -23.12 4.10 -16.32
C ALA A 303 -21.63 3.81 -16.54
N MET A 304 -20.72 4.46 -15.80
CA MET A 304 -19.28 4.19 -15.88
C MET A 304 -18.91 2.85 -15.22
N GLN A 305 -19.60 2.48 -14.15
CA GLN A 305 -19.47 1.16 -13.52
C GLN A 305 -19.93 0.04 -14.46
N ASP A 306 -21.08 0.21 -15.13
CA ASP A 306 -21.57 -0.73 -16.16
C ASP A 306 -20.54 -0.89 -17.30
N LYS A 307 -19.94 0.23 -17.75
CA LYS A 307 -18.88 0.22 -18.78
C LYS A 307 -17.63 -0.52 -18.29
N ALA A 308 -17.21 -0.31 -17.05
CA ALA A 308 -16.08 -1.02 -16.45
C ALA A 308 -16.33 -2.54 -16.42
N ALA A 309 -17.49 -2.97 -15.94
CA ALA A 309 -17.88 -4.38 -15.93
C ALA A 309 -17.92 -4.99 -17.34
N GLY A 310 -18.42 -4.24 -18.33
CA GLY A 310 -18.39 -4.62 -19.74
C GLY A 310 -16.96 -4.82 -20.27
N LEU A 311 -16.09 -3.84 -20.02
CA LEU A 311 -14.68 -3.89 -20.42
C LEU A 311 -13.95 -5.07 -19.79
N LEU A 312 -14.08 -5.28 -18.48
CA LEU A 312 -13.42 -6.39 -17.78
C LEU A 312 -13.82 -7.75 -18.37
N ARG A 313 -15.11 -7.92 -18.70
CA ARG A 313 -15.63 -9.11 -19.39
C ARG A 313 -15.07 -9.26 -20.80
N GLU A 314 -15.02 -8.18 -21.59
CA GLU A 314 -14.46 -8.20 -22.94
C GLU A 314 -12.97 -8.56 -22.94
N LEU A 315 -12.23 -8.09 -21.93
CA LEU A 315 -10.84 -8.46 -21.73
C LEU A 315 -10.69 -9.87 -21.14
N GLY A 316 -11.76 -10.53 -20.69
CA GLY A 316 -11.68 -11.84 -20.03
C GLY A 316 -10.98 -11.78 -18.67
N ILE A 317 -11.10 -10.66 -17.96
CA ILE A 317 -10.66 -10.51 -16.57
C ILE A 317 -11.86 -10.89 -15.70
N THR A 318 -11.81 -12.09 -15.12
CA THR A 318 -12.93 -12.70 -14.39
C THR A 318 -12.63 -12.83 -12.90
N GLY A 319 -13.68 -13.04 -12.11
CA GLY A 319 -13.64 -13.18 -10.64
C GLY A 319 -13.08 -11.97 -9.89
N VAL A 320 -13.05 -10.80 -10.54
CA VAL A 320 -12.85 -9.50 -9.90
C VAL A 320 -14.21 -8.83 -9.65
N GLN A 321 -14.24 -7.84 -8.76
CA GLN A 321 -15.35 -6.90 -8.63
C GLN A 321 -14.86 -5.46 -8.57
N VAL A 322 -15.71 -4.52 -8.98
CA VAL A 322 -15.50 -3.09 -8.79
C VAL A 322 -15.60 -2.77 -7.29
N THR A 323 -14.66 -1.99 -6.78
CA THR A 323 -14.59 -1.57 -5.37
C THR A 323 -14.69 -0.07 -5.19
N VAL A 324 -14.25 0.70 -6.18
CA VAL A 324 -14.33 2.16 -6.19
C VAL A 324 -14.89 2.58 -7.54
N CYS A 325 -15.83 3.52 -7.52
CA CYS A 325 -16.30 4.23 -8.71
C CYS A 325 -16.57 5.68 -8.29
N GLU A 326 -15.65 6.58 -8.62
CA GLU A 326 -15.70 7.98 -8.22
C GLU A 326 -15.33 8.92 -9.37
N LYS A 327 -15.56 10.21 -9.15
CA LYS A 327 -15.21 11.24 -10.13
C LYS A 327 -13.70 11.38 -10.25
N ALA A 328 -13.26 11.75 -11.45
CA ALA A 328 -11.88 12.13 -11.72
C ALA A 328 -11.82 13.44 -12.52
N LEU A 329 -10.68 14.12 -12.41
CA LEU A 329 -10.24 15.18 -13.30
C LEU A 329 -9.03 14.70 -14.09
N LEU A 330 -9.05 14.88 -15.40
CA LEU A 330 -8.07 14.37 -16.34
C LEU A 330 -7.31 15.54 -16.97
N GLY A 331 -6.05 15.28 -17.32
CA GLY A 331 -5.18 16.22 -18.01
C GLY A 331 -4.26 15.52 -19.01
N PRO A 332 -3.49 16.28 -19.79
CA PRO A 332 -2.46 15.70 -20.64
C PRO A 332 -1.36 15.06 -19.78
N LEU A 333 -0.82 13.93 -20.23
CA LEU A 333 0.40 13.41 -19.62
C LEU A 333 1.52 14.46 -19.75
N PRO A 334 2.25 14.75 -18.66
CA PRO A 334 3.43 15.58 -18.75
C PRO A 334 4.49 14.87 -19.61
N GLU A 335 5.33 15.65 -20.28
CA GLU A 335 6.54 15.10 -20.91
C GLU A 335 7.40 14.41 -19.84
N GLU A 336 8.03 13.28 -20.15
CA GLU A 336 8.73 12.41 -19.17
C GLU A 336 9.76 13.18 -18.32
N SER A 337 10.40 14.17 -18.91
CA SER A 337 11.42 14.99 -18.28
C SER A 337 10.91 16.33 -17.74
N SER A 338 9.59 16.58 -17.80
CA SER A 338 9.00 17.82 -17.29
C SER A 338 8.74 17.72 -15.79
N ASN A 339 9.16 18.76 -15.08
CA ASN A 339 8.85 18.96 -13.67
C ASN A 339 7.57 19.80 -13.46
N GLU A 340 6.83 20.13 -14.53
CA GLU A 340 5.56 20.83 -14.42
C GLU A 340 4.44 19.87 -13.97
N ALA A 341 3.69 20.27 -12.94
CA ALA A 341 2.52 19.51 -12.52
C ALA A 341 1.46 19.53 -13.62
N ALA A 342 0.92 18.35 -13.95
CA ALA A 342 -0.14 18.26 -14.95
C ALA A 342 -1.40 19.01 -14.48
N VAL A 343 -1.96 19.81 -15.38
CA VAL A 343 -3.23 20.50 -15.13
C VAL A 343 -4.37 19.57 -15.50
N ASN A 344 -5.07 19.07 -14.49
CA ASN A 344 -6.21 18.17 -14.64
C ASN A 344 -7.52 18.94 -14.51
N ASP A 345 -8.19 19.19 -15.63
CA ASP A 345 -9.40 20.02 -15.69
C ASP A 345 -10.56 19.39 -16.49
N GLN A 346 -10.33 18.25 -17.15
CA GLN A 346 -11.36 17.55 -17.92
C GLN A 346 -12.11 16.55 -17.04
N PRO A 347 -13.46 16.51 -17.08
CA PRO A 347 -14.22 15.57 -16.26
C PRO A 347 -14.05 14.13 -16.74
N GLY A 348 -14.00 13.20 -15.79
CA GLY A 348 -14.02 11.77 -16.04
C GLY A 348 -14.40 10.97 -14.80
N ALA A 349 -14.16 9.66 -14.86
CA ALA A 349 -14.40 8.73 -13.76
C ALA A 349 -13.16 7.85 -13.52
N TYR A 350 -12.93 7.52 -12.26
CA TYR A 350 -11.91 6.58 -11.80
C TYR A 350 -12.59 5.36 -11.19
N ILE A 351 -12.19 4.18 -11.65
CA ILE A 351 -12.73 2.90 -11.21
C ILE A 351 -11.57 2.05 -10.72
N GLU A 352 -11.76 1.40 -9.57
CA GLU A 352 -10.89 0.33 -9.09
C GLU A 352 -11.64 -1.00 -9.12
N PHE A 353 -10.91 -2.06 -9.46
CA PHE A 353 -11.38 -3.42 -9.33
C PHE A 353 -10.34 -4.27 -8.62
N THR A 354 -10.79 -5.28 -7.89
CA THR A 354 -9.93 -6.23 -7.19
C THR A 354 -10.49 -7.64 -7.26
N ARG A 355 -9.63 -8.63 -7.04
CA ARG A 355 -10.00 -10.04 -6.84
C ARG A 355 -11.15 -10.14 -5.85
N GLN A 356 -12.12 -11.00 -6.13
CA GLN A 356 -13.10 -11.40 -5.14
C GLN A 356 -13.09 -12.89 -4.85
N CYS A 357 -13.56 -13.25 -3.67
CA CYS A 357 -13.82 -14.61 -3.25
C CYS A 357 -15.21 -14.65 -2.59
N GLY A 358 -16.13 -15.47 -3.10
CA GLY A 358 -17.50 -15.55 -2.59
C GLY A 358 -18.32 -14.27 -2.73
N GLY A 359 -17.96 -13.40 -3.68
CA GLY A 359 -18.57 -12.09 -3.87
C GLY A 359 -18.01 -11.00 -2.95
N VAL A 360 -16.98 -11.27 -2.14
CA VAL A 360 -16.36 -10.29 -1.23
C VAL A 360 -14.97 -9.91 -1.75
N PRO A 361 -14.59 -8.61 -1.78
CA PRO A 361 -13.29 -8.19 -2.30
C PRO A 361 -12.14 -8.67 -1.41
N CYS A 362 -11.05 -9.10 -2.06
CA CYS A 362 -9.76 -9.35 -1.41
C CYS A 362 -9.01 -8.02 -1.30
N PHE A 363 -8.79 -7.57 -0.07
CA PHE A 363 -8.11 -6.30 0.18
C PHE A 363 -6.60 -6.48 0.35
N ASN A 364 -5.89 -5.51 -0.20
CA ASN A 364 -4.48 -5.30 0.05
C ASN A 364 -4.30 -4.49 1.34
N GLN A 365 -3.40 -4.93 2.20
CA GLN A 365 -2.96 -4.10 3.33
C GLN A 365 -2.10 -2.96 2.77
N THR A 366 -2.51 -1.72 3.06
CA THR A 366 -1.95 -0.49 2.50
C THR A 366 -1.06 0.27 3.48
N SER A 367 -1.14 -0.06 4.78
CA SER A 367 -0.28 0.49 5.82
C SER A 367 -0.01 -0.52 6.93
N GLY A 368 0.99 -0.21 7.75
CA GLY A 368 1.41 -1.03 8.88
C GLY A 368 2.86 -0.72 9.22
N SER A 369 3.19 -0.59 10.50
CA SER A 369 4.59 -0.46 10.92
C SER A 369 5.26 -1.81 10.95
N TRP A 370 6.52 -1.87 10.54
CA TRP A 370 7.37 -3.02 10.81
C TRP A 370 8.78 -2.60 11.23
N SER A 371 9.44 -3.51 11.93
CA SER A 371 10.80 -3.35 12.40
C SER A 371 11.61 -4.61 12.09
N ASP A 372 12.93 -4.46 11.93
CA ASP A 372 13.85 -5.56 11.60
C ASP A 372 13.89 -6.64 12.70
N ASP A 373 13.46 -6.32 13.92
CA ASP A 373 13.41 -7.20 15.08
C ASP A 373 12.02 -7.82 15.32
N MET A 374 11.02 -7.53 14.47
CA MET A 374 9.70 -8.12 14.60
C MET A 374 9.74 -9.62 14.31
N SER A 375 9.19 -10.42 15.22
CA SER A 375 8.94 -11.84 14.95
C SER A 375 7.72 -12.01 14.03
N MET A 376 7.88 -12.75 12.94
CA MET A 376 6.78 -13.21 12.09
C MET A 376 6.13 -14.51 12.61
N GLU A 377 6.57 -15.04 13.75
CA GLU A 377 6.07 -16.31 14.28
C GLU A 377 4.57 -16.24 14.55
N GLY A 378 3.82 -17.16 13.93
CA GLY A 378 2.36 -17.23 14.06
C GLY A 378 1.56 -16.19 13.25
N MET A 379 2.23 -15.42 12.40
CA MET A 379 1.58 -14.49 11.46
C MET A 379 1.59 -15.05 10.03
N TYR A 380 0.63 -14.58 9.22
CA TYR A 380 0.59 -14.85 7.78
C TYR A 380 1.19 -13.68 7.00
N SER A 381 1.86 -13.97 5.89
CA SER A 381 2.24 -12.98 4.89
C SER A 381 2.24 -13.68 3.54
N ALA A 382 1.31 -13.29 2.66
CA ALA A 382 1.18 -13.91 1.35
C ALA A 382 2.43 -13.64 0.48
N PRO A 383 2.84 -14.56 -0.40
CA PRO A 383 3.95 -14.32 -1.33
C PRO A 383 3.68 -13.19 -2.34
N PHE A 384 2.41 -12.86 -2.61
CA PHE A 384 2.01 -11.83 -3.56
C PHE A 384 0.66 -11.18 -3.21
N TYR A 385 0.39 -10.04 -3.83
CA TYR A 385 -0.80 -9.23 -3.58
C TYR A 385 -2.03 -9.79 -4.30
N PRO A 386 -3.23 -9.67 -3.72
CA PRO A 386 -4.48 -9.73 -4.46
C PRO A 386 -4.46 -8.99 -5.80
N GLU A 387 -4.93 -9.67 -6.84
CA GLU A 387 -5.13 -9.12 -8.18
C GLU A 387 -5.96 -7.84 -8.10
N GLN A 388 -5.51 -6.79 -8.78
CA GLN A 388 -6.17 -5.49 -8.75
C GLN A 388 -5.89 -4.69 -10.01
N GLY A 389 -6.68 -3.65 -10.24
CA GLY A 389 -6.44 -2.73 -11.33
C GLY A 389 -7.33 -1.51 -11.27
N SER A 390 -7.09 -0.61 -12.21
CA SER A 390 -7.85 0.63 -12.31
C SER A 390 -8.16 0.99 -13.76
N ILE A 391 -9.27 1.71 -13.95
CA ILE A 391 -9.75 2.21 -15.22
C ILE A 391 -10.07 3.69 -15.05
N VAL A 392 -9.58 4.51 -15.98
CA VAL A 392 -9.97 5.93 -16.08
C VAL A 392 -10.74 6.12 -17.36
N PHE A 393 -11.95 6.65 -17.24
CA PHE A 393 -12.79 7.04 -18.36
C PHE A 393 -12.84 8.56 -18.50
N ASP A 394 -12.86 9.05 -19.74
CA ASP A 394 -13.30 10.43 -20.01
C ASP A 394 -14.83 10.57 -19.93
N ALA A 395 -15.35 11.78 -20.11
CA ALA A 395 -16.79 12.07 -20.07
C ALA A 395 -17.62 11.32 -21.12
N ASP A 396 -17.03 10.91 -22.24
CA ASP A 396 -17.70 10.10 -23.27
C ASP A 396 -17.64 8.60 -22.93
N GLY A 397 -16.83 8.24 -21.93
CA GLY A 397 -16.56 6.90 -21.45
C GLY A 397 -15.59 6.12 -22.34
N ASN A 398 -14.66 6.81 -23.01
CA ASN A 398 -13.50 6.16 -23.61
C ASN A 398 -12.45 5.91 -22.53
N VAL A 399 -11.73 4.79 -22.65
CA VAL A 399 -10.64 4.45 -21.74
C VAL A 399 -9.46 5.36 -22.02
N ARG A 400 -9.04 6.09 -20.99
CA ARG A 400 -7.86 6.99 -21.00
C ARG A 400 -6.69 6.38 -20.26
N MET A 401 -6.97 5.55 -19.26
CA MET A 401 -5.98 4.74 -18.56
C MET A 401 -6.57 3.38 -18.17
N PHE A 402 -5.75 2.36 -18.24
CA PHE A 402 -6.04 1.02 -17.74
C PHE A 402 -4.78 0.48 -17.06
N SER A 403 -4.93 -0.12 -15.89
CA SER A 403 -3.86 -0.87 -15.22
C SER A 403 -4.39 -2.17 -14.64
N TRP A 404 -3.57 -3.20 -14.63
CA TRP A 404 -3.89 -4.52 -14.09
C TRP A 404 -2.63 -5.17 -13.55
N SER A 405 -2.68 -5.58 -12.29
CA SER A 405 -1.56 -6.10 -11.51
C SER A 405 -1.92 -7.43 -10.86
N ASP A 406 -0.90 -8.28 -10.69
CA ASP A 406 -0.96 -9.53 -9.94
C ASP A 406 -2.12 -10.44 -10.37
N ALA A 407 -2.32 -10.56 -11.69
CA ALA A 407 -3.28 -11.48 -12.28
C ALA A 407 -3.21 -12.85 -11.60
N SER A 408 -4.36 -13.42 -11.27
CA SER A 408 -4.42 -14.65 -10.48
C SER A 408 -5.59 -15.53 -10.93
N ARG A 409 -5.48 -16.84 -10.68
CA ARG A 409 -6.53 -17.80 -10.99
C ARG A 409 -6.78 -18.77 -9.85
N VAL A 410 -8.03 -19.22 -9.72
CA VAL A 410 -8.40 -20.22 -8.72
C VAL A 410 -7.88 -21.59 -9.15
N THR A 411 -7.11 -22.23 -8.28
CA THR A 411 -6.60 -23.59 -8.49
C THR A 411 -7.43 -24.64 -7.78
N GLU A 412 -8.04 -24.26 -6.64
CA GLU A 412 -8.81 -25.16 -5.79
C GLU A 412 -9.84 -24.37 -4.96
N GLU A 413 -11.06 -24.87 -4.86
CA GLU A 413 -11.99 -24.46 -3.81
C GLU A 413 -11.77 -25.34 -2.58
N VAL A 414 -11.25 -24.75 -1.51
CA VAL A 414 -10.88 -25.47 -0.27
C VAL A 414 -12.10 -25.67 0.61
N ALA A 415 -12.99 -24.68 0.67
CA ALA A 415 -14.28 -24.74 1.35
C ALA A 415 -15.24 -23.76 0.68
N GLY A 416 -16.54 -24.07 0.63
CA GLY A 416 -17.51 -23.09 0.12
C GLY A 416 -18.26 -22.29 1.18
N ASP A 417 -18.03 -22.58 2.46
CA ASP A 417 -18.38 -21.68 3.56
C ASP A 417 -17.41 -21.89 4.73
N SER A 418 -17.37 -20.93 5.66
CA SER A 418 -16.49 -20.94 6.82
C SER A 418 -17.22 -20.52 8.09
N ASP A 419 -16.74 -20.98 9.24
CA ASP A 419 -17.10 -20.40 10.53
C ASP A 419 -16.23 -19.18 10.80
N ILE A 420 -16.87 -18.03 10.96
CA ILE A 420 -16.21 -16.73 11.11
C ILE A 420 -15.99 -16.43 12.60
N LEU A 421 -14.74 -16.14 12.96
CA LEU A 421 -14.34 -15.65 14.27
C LEU A 421 -15.22 -14.48 14.68
N SER A 422 -15.69 -14.48 15.93
CA SER A 422 -16.55 -13.41 16.42
C SER A 422 -15.82 -12.05 16.41
N PHE A 423 -16.57 -10.97 16.17
CA PHE A 423 -15.99 -9.62 16.21
C PHE A 423 -15.37 -9.28 17.57
N ASP A 424 -15.98 -9.75 18.67
CA ASP A 424 -15.46 -9.52 20.03
C ASP A 424 -14.08 -10.16 20.26
N GLU A 425 -13.82 -11.32 19.67
CA GLU A 425 -12.49 -11.95 19.71
C GLU A 425 -11.52 -11.24 18.75
N ALA A 426 -11.98 -10.90 17.54
CA ALA A 426 -11.15 -10.23 16.54
C ALA A 426 -10.65 -8.85 17.00
N LYS A 427 -11.50 -8.03 17.62
CA LYS A 427 -11.11 -6.70 18.12
C LYS A 427 -10.07 -6.78 19.24
N GLN A 428 -10.12 -7.81 20.10
CA GLN A 428 -9.11 -8.01 21.15
C GLN A 428 -7.76 -8.39 20.54
N LYS A 429 -7.76 -9.29 19.54
CA LYS A 429 -6.58 -9.69 18.79
C LYS A 429 -5.95 -8.53 18.01
N ALA A 430 -6.78 -7.68 17.39
CA ALA A 430 -6.31 -6.46 16.73
C ALA A 430 -5.66 -5.50 17.73
N ALA A 431 -6.27 -5.28 18.89
CA ALA A 431 -5.69 -4.44 19.94
C ALA A 431 -4.38 -5.03 20.50
N ASP A 432 -4.27 -6.36 20.63
CA ASP A 432 -3.01 -7.02 21.01
C ASP A 432 -1.94 -6.81 19.94
N HIS A 433 -2.28 -7.00 18.67
CA HIS A 433 -1.35 -6.79 17.56
C HIS A 433 -0.81 -5.35 17.55
N LEU A 434 -1.68 -4.35 17.66
CA LEU A 434 -1.27 -2.94 17.75
C LEU A 434 -0.36 -2.68 18.94
N TYR A 435 -0.69 -3.23 20.11
CA TYR A 435 0.12 -3.08 21.32
C TYR A 435 1.52 -3.66 21.13
N TRP A 436 1.62 -4.93 20.76
CA TRP A 436 2.92 -5.59 20.63
C TRP A 436 3.75 -4.92 19.55
N ASN A 437 3.18 -4.65 18.38
CA ASN A 437 3.91 -4.06 17.26
C ASN A 437 4.50 -2.67 17.55
N ASN A 438 3.88 -1.91 18.46
CA ASN A 438 4.27 -0.54 18.77
C ASN A 438 4.99 -0.37 20.12
N THR A 439 5.13 -1.45 20.90
CA THR A 439 5.78 -1.38 22.23
C THR A 439 6.97 -2.31 22.37
N THR A 440 7.09 -3.38 21.56
CA THR A 440 8.21 -4.33 21.64
C THR A 440 9.41 -3.99 20.77
N GLN A 441 9.35 -2.89 20.00
CA GLN A 441 10.51 -2.38 19.24
C GLN A 441 11.67 -1.91 20.16
N TYR A 442 11.51 -2.07 21.46
CA TYR A 442 12.53 -1.86 22.47
C TYR A 442 12.89 -3.22 23.07
N THR A 443 13.95 -3.82 22.52
CA THR A 443 14.83 -4.91 23.01
C THR A 443 14.52 -5.58 24.36
N ASP A 444 14.91 -6.86 24.50
CA ASP A 444 14.98 -7.61 25.76
C ASP A 444 15.30 -6.73 26.99
N GLY A 445 14.30 -6.50 27.84
CA GLY A 445 14.44 -5.73 29.08
C GLY A 445 13.69 -4.39 29.15
N TYR A 446 12.95 -4.00 28.12
CA TYR A 446 12.07 -2.82 28.20
C TYR A 446 10.98 -3.01 29.26
N THR A 447 10.89 -2.05 30.18
CA THR A 447 9.84 -1.98 31.21
C THR A 447 8.89 -0.83 30.90
N GLU A 448 7.66 -0.86 31.43
CA GLU A 448 6.73 0.26 31.28
C GLU A 448 7.29 1.60 31.80
N GLU A 449 8.24 1.55 32.75
CA GLU A 449 8.96 2.74 33.26
C GLU A 449 9.90 3.39 32.22
N ASP A 450 10.30 2.65 31.17
CA ASP A 450 11.14 3.14 30.09
C ASP A 450 10.32 3.83 28.97
N ALA A 451 8.99 3.83 29.08
CA ALA A 451 8.10 4.44 28.10
C ALA A 451 8.34 5.94 27.97
N LYS A 452 8.97 6.33 26.86
CA LYS A 452 9.17 7.74 26.49
C LYS A 452 7.97 8.34 25.79
N THR A 453 7.02 7.51 25.37
CA THR A 453 5.83 7.92 24.62
C THR A 453 4.62 7.14 25.10
N LYS A 454 3.52 7.84 25.36
CA LYS A 454 2.19 7.25 25.50
C LYS A 454 1.52 7.20 24.13
N LEU A 455 1.02 6.03 23.75
CA LEU A 455 0.37 5.79 22.47
C LEU A 455 -1.14 5.59 22.65
N ARG A 456 -1.89 6.15 21.71
CA ARG A 456 -3.34 6.00 21.62
C ARG A 456 -3.71 5.76 20.17
N PHE A 457 -4.45 4.71 19.88
CA PHE A 457 -4.94 4.43 18.52
C PHE A 457 -6.44 4.63 18.47
N GLU A 458 -6.91 5.47 17.55
CA GLU A 458 -8.33 5.60 17.22
C GLU A 458 -8.65 4.70 16.04
N VAL A 459 -9.66 3.84 16.18
CA VAL A 459 -10.18 3.04 15.07
C VAL A 459 -11.08 3.93 14.22
N GLU A 460 -10.72 4.06 12.94
CA GLU A 460 -11.47 4.81 11.93
C GLU A 460 -12.43 3.90 11.15
N GLN A 461 -12.09 2.62 11.02
CA GLN A 461 -12.89 1.64 10.27
C GLN A 461 -12.73 0.23 10.84
N ALA A 462 -13.83 -0.53 10.84
CA ALA A 462 -13.83 -1.96 11.13
C ALA A 462 -14.77 -2.71 10.18
N ASP A 463 -14.24 -3.66 9.40
CA ASP A 463 -15.00 -4.39 8.39
C ASP A 463 -14.55 -5.85 8.19
N LEU A 464 -15.48 -6.71 7.78
CA LEU A 464 -15.19 -8.08 7.36
C LEU A 464 -14.93 -8.12 5.84
N VAL A 465 -13.76 -8.61 5.45
CA VAL A 465 -13.26 -8.62 4.07
C VAL A 465 -12.65 -9.97 3.73
N MET A 466 -12.16 -10.15 2.50
CA MET A 466 -11.24 -11.25 2.18
C MET A 466 -9.80 -10.73 2.18
N ALA A 467 -8.85 -11.61 2.50
CA ALA A 467 -7.43 -11.33 2.47
C ALA A 467 -6.65 -12.56 2.00
N TYR A 468 -5.43 -12.36 1.51
CA TYR A 468 -4.54 -13.45 1.15
C TYR A 468 -3.66 -13.86 2.32
N ILE A 469 -3.51 -15.17 2.49
CA ILE A 469 -2.52 -15.78 3.38
C ILE A 469 -1.66 -16.77 2.60
N ASN A 470 -0.44 -17.03 3.07
CA ASN A 470 0.42 -18.04 2.45
C ASN A 470 -0.03 -19.46 2.78
N VAL A 471 0.20 -20.37 1.84
CA VAL A 471 -0.11 -21.80 1.99
C VAL A 471 1.10 -22.55 2.55
N LYS A 472 0.88 -23.31 3.63
CA LYS A 472 1.97 -24.04 4.29
C LYS A 472 2.60 -25.06 3.33
N GLY A 473 3.88 -24.87 3.03
CA GLY A 473 4.65 -25.78 2.16
C GLY A 473 4.45 -25.55 0.66
N GLU A 474 3.66 -24.56 0.26
CA GLU A 474 3.39 -24.21 -1.15
C GLU A 474 3.70 -22.72 -1.38
N ALA A 475 4.99 -22.38 -1.53
CA ALA A 475 5.50 -21.01 -1.51
C ALA A 475 4.97 -20.08 -2.61
N GLU A 476 4.47 -20.64 -3.72
CA GLU A 476 3.94 -19.88 -4.86
C GLU A 476 2.40 -19.71 -4.82
N LEU A 477 1.74 -20.31 -3.81
CA LEU A 477 0.28 -20.30 -3.69
C LEU A 477 -0.19 -19.43 -2.54
N VAL A 478 -1.40 -18.90 -2.69
CA VAL A 478 -2.13 -18.16 -1.65
C VAL A 478 -3.47 -18.82 -1.37
N MET A 479 -4.01 -18.59 -0.19
CA MET A 479 -5.42 -18.80 0.10
C MET A 479 -6.11 -17.47 0.33
N ALA A 480 -7.22 -17.25 -0.37
CA ALA A 480 -8.16 -16.17 -0.05
C ALA A 480 -9.05 -16.63 1.12
N VAL A 481 -8.97 -15.93 2.24
CA VAL A 481 -9.68 -16.24 3.49
C VAL A 481 -10.45 -15.03 4.01
N PRO A 482 -11.55 -15.22 4.75
CA PRO A 482 -12.21 -14.11 5.44
C PRO A 482 -11.29 -13.53 6.52
N ALA A 483 -11.29 -12.22 6.66
CA ALA A 483 -10.47 -11.49 7.63
C ALA A 483 -11.20 -10.26 8.16
N TRP A 484 -11.02 -9.98 9.45
CA TRP A 484 -11.43 -8.72 10.06
C TRP A 484 -10.34 -7.68 9.83
N ARG A 485 -10.69 -6.57 9.17
CA ARG A 485 -9.81 -5.44 8.91
C ARG A 485 -10.15 -4.29 9.85
N PHE A 486 -9.11 -3.62 10.34
CA PHE A 486 -9.19 -2.45 11.19
C PHE A 486 -8.25 -1.37 10.67
N LYS A 487 -8.77 -0.18 10.31
CA LYS A 487 -7.94 1.00 10.02
C LYS A 487 -7.89 1.90 11.24
N THR A 488 -6.70 2.34 11.61
CA THR A 488 -6.49 3.14 12.82
C THR A 488 -5.53 4.30 12.60
N GLN A 489 -5.79 5.41 13.29
CA GLN A 489 -4.88 6.54 13.41
C GLN A 489 -4.23 6.51 14.80
N GLY A 490 -2.91 6.42 14.83
CA GLY A 490 -2.13 6.51 16.06
C GLY A 490 -1.91 7.96 16.50
N TYR A 491 -1.77 8.17 17.80
CA TYR A 491 -1.38 9.41 18.44
C TYR A 491 -0.33 9.12 19.51
N GLY A 492 0.73 9.93 19.53
CA GLY A 492 1.84 9.80 20.46
C GLY A 492 1.96 11.05 21.34
N THR A 493 2.04 10.84 22.65
CA THR A 493 2.38 11.89 23.62
C THR A 493 3.76 11.61 24.20
N TYR A 494 4.73 12.48 23.93
CA TYR A 494 6.08 12.34 24.48
C TYR A 494 6.10 12.67 25.98
N LEU A 495 6.70 11.79 26.77
CA LEU A 495 6.70 11.82 28.24
C LEU A 495 8.01 12.35 28.84
N GLY A 496 9.04 12.62 28.03
CA GLY A 496 10.31 13.14 28.53
C GLY A 496 10.18 14.57 29.09
N GLU A 497 10.86 14.85 30.20
CA GLU A 497 10.78 16.15 30.90
C GLU A 497 11.47 17.31 30.14
N ASP A 498 12.42 16.99 29.25
CA ASP A 498 13.21 17.96 28.49
C ASP A 498 12.91 17.87 26.98
N GLY A 499 12.02 18.75 26.50
CA GLY A 499 11.72 18.89 25.07
C GLY A 499 10.49 19.77 24.81
N ILE A 500 10.50 20.53 23.72
CA ILE A 500 9.39 21.41 23.31
C ILE A 500 8.07 20.63 23.11
N MET A 501 8.18 19.33 22.82
CA MET A 501 7.05 18.41 22.59
C MET A 501 6.58 17.64 23.84
N SER A 502 7.15 17.91 25.02
CA SER A 502 6.77 17.22 26.26
C SER A 502 5.28 17.44 26.59
N GLY A 503 4.54 16.35 26.75
CA GLY A 503 3.11 16.38 27.08
C GLY A 503 2.18 16.81 25.94
N VAL A 504 2.71 17.08 24.74
CA VAL A 504 1.91 17.40 23.55
C VAL A 504 1.57 16.09 22.83
N GLU A 505 0.28 15.82 22.64
CA GLU A 505 -0.16 14.74 21.78
C GLU A 505 0.00 15.16 20.31
N SER A 506 0.60 14.28 19.52
CA SER A 506 0.86 14.49 18.09
C SER A 506 0.45 13.26 17.30
N LEU A 507 0.21 13.44 16.00
CA LEU A 507 -0.07 12.33 15.10
C LEU A 507 1.09 11.33 15.13
N TYR A 508 0.73 10.05 15.21
CA TYR A 508 1.63 8.91 15.07
C TYR A 508 1.21 8.11 13.81
N ASN A 509 1.77 6.91 13.63
CA ASN A 509 1.53 6.10 12.45
C ASN A 509 0.06 5.70 12.29
N LYS A 510 -0.40 5.69 11.03
CA LYS A 510 -1.63 4.98 10.65
C LYS A 510 -1.32 3.50 10.52
N GLU A 511 -2.15 2.66 11.11
CA GLU A 511 -2.00 1.20 11.06
C GLU A 511 -3.25 0.58 10.45
N GLU A 512 -3.04 -0.38 9.57
CA GLU A 512 -4.10 -1.24 9.05
C GLU A 512 -3.82 -2.67 9.50
N VAL A 513 -4.73 -3.23 10.30
CA VAL A 513 -4.55 -4.54 10.93
C VAL A 513 -5.57 -5.52 10.37
N PHE A 514 -5.08 -6.67 9.92
CA PHE A 514 -5.90 -7.78 9.46
C PHE A 514 -5.78 -8.95 10.43
N ILE A 515 -6.92 -9.47 10.86
CA ILE A 515 -7.02 -10.68 11.69
C ILE A 515 -7.72 -11.75 10.86
N ASN A 516 -7.03 -12.86 10.57
CA ASN A 516 -7.63 -14.00 9.89
C ASN A 516 -8.88 -14.45 10.66
N ALA A 517 -10.03 -14.46 10.00
CA ALA A 517 -11.28 -14.79 10.66
C ALA A 517 -11.47 -16.31 10.85
N LEU A 518 -10.53 -17.15 10.38
CA LEU A 518 -10.59 -18.60 10.56
C LEU A 518 -9.88 -19.09 11.83
N ASP A 519 -8.76 -18.46 12.19
CA ASP A 519 -7.94 -18.86 13.36
C ASP A 519 -7.60 -17.68 14.30
N GLY A 520 -7.81 -16.45 13.86
CA GLY A 520 -7.50 -15.24 14.62
C GLY A 520 -6.01 -14.87 14.64
N SER A 521 -5.19 -15.41 13.74
CA SER A 521 -3.81 -14.95 13.57
C SER A 521 -3.75 -13.63 12.78
N PRO A 522 -2.77 -12.76 13.06
CA PRO A 522 -2.54 -11.57 12.25
C PRO A 522 -2.12 -11.92 10.82
N ILE A 523 -2.58 -11.11 9.88
CA ILE A 523 -2.15 -11.13 8.48
C ILE A 523 -1.35 -9.84 8.24
N LEU A 524 -0.13 -10.01 7.74
CA LEU A 524 0.78 -8.94 7.37
C LEU A 524 0.75 -8.70 5.86
N MET A 525 1.34 -7.59 5.45
CA MET A 525 1.49 -7.22 4.05
C MET A 525 2.14 -8.37 3.25
N PRO A 526 1.68 -8.64 2.03
CA PRO A 526 2.32 -9.62 1.17
C PRO A 526 3.81 -9.31 0.92
N GLY A 527 4.63 -10.35 0.88
CA GLY A 527 6.07 -10.26 0.59
C GLY A 527 6.97 -9.99 1.79
N MET A 528 6.42 -9.79 3.00
CA MET A 528 7.23 -9.54 4.22
C MET A 528 8.24 -10.65 4.51
N GLU A 529 7.88 -11.93 4.28
CA GLU A 529 8.81 -13.06 4.47
C GLU A 529 10.08 -12.94 3.61
N ARG A 530 10.02 -12.25 2.45
CA ARG A 530 11.18 -11.99 1.56
C ARG A 530 11.98 -10.74 1.96
N MET A 531 11.33 -9.78 2.62
CA MET A 531 11.93 -8.49 2.99
C MET A 531 12.72 -8.56 4.30
N MET A 532 12.42 -9.53 5.17
CA MET A 532 13.11 -9.70 6.45
C MET A 532 14.43 -10.50 6.31
N PRO A 533 15.59 -9.96 6.72
CA PRO A 533 16.85 -10.68 6.68
C PRO A 533 16.86 -11.82 7.71
N GLY A 534 16.87 -13.08 7.26
CA GLY A 534 17.11 -14.26 8.13
C GLY A 534 16.11 -15.41 8.00
N THR A 535 15.04 -15.26 7.22
CA THR A 535 14.03 -16.33 6.97
C THR A 535 14.38 -17.24 5.79
N GLY A 536 15.36 -16.85 4.96
CA GLY A 536 15.67 -17.51 3.68
C GLY A 536 16.67 -18.66 3.72
N ASP A 537 17.18 -19.08 4.90
CA ASP A 537 18.29 -20.04 4.95
C ASP A 537 18.15 -21.08 6.09
N GLU A 538 16.97 -21.70 6.22
CA GLU A 538 16.84 -22.98 6.92
C GLU A 538 15.91 -23.93 6.15
N GLY A 539 16.42 -24.56 5.09
CA GLY A 539 15.67 -25.63 4.41
C GLY A 539 16.15 -26.05 3.02
N ALA A 540 17.44 -26.35 2.86
CA ALA A 540 17.95 -27.15 1.74
C ALA A 540 18.34 -28.56 2.21
#